data_AF-A0A542MA58-F1
#
_entry.id   AF-A0A542MA58-F1
#
_cell.length_a   1.000
_cell.length_b   1.000
_cell.length_c   1.000
_cell.angle_alpha   90.00
_cell.angle_beta   90.00
_cell.angle_gamma   90.00
#
_symmetry.space_group_name_H-M   'P 1'
#
loop_
_entity.id
_entity.type
_entity.pdbx_description
1 polymer ?
#
loop_
_entity_poly.entity_id
_entity_poly.type
_entity_poly.pdbx_seq_one_letter_code
_entity_poly.pdbx_strand_id
1 'polypeptide(L)'
;MIHLTMTPETFSVRAYDRPDGYEKRLPYRAIVQVKSLDGKVAHLGGAIGTVDRETWGALLVLLREKGFTAVMLERHKKIKTITLGSADADPVTES
;
A
#
# COMPACT_ATOMS: atom_id res chain seq x y z
N MET A 1 30.55 -9.60 -19.72
CA MET A 1 30.02 -8.25 -19.37
C MET A 1 28.55 -8.43 -19.05
N ILE A 2 28.08 -7.95 -17.89
CA ILE A 2 26.68 -8.10 -17.47
C ILE A 2 25.97 -6.76 -17.68
N HIS A 3 24.82 -6.80 -18.36
CA HIS A 3 23.90 -5.68 -18.49
C HIS A 3 22.61 -6.04 -17.77
N LEU A 4 22.31 -5.33 -16.68
CA LEU A 4 21.09 -5.50 -15.91
C LEU A 4 20.14 -4.34 -16.23
N THR A 5 18.85 -4.65 -16.37
CA THR A 5 17.79 -3.64 -16.35
C THR A 5 16.74 -4.09 -15.34
N MET A 6 16.25 -3.16 -14.52
CA MET A 6 15.28 -3.43 -13.47
C MET A 6 14.20 -2.36 -13.53
N THR A 7 12.94 -2.75 -13.70
CA THR A 7 11.78 -1.85 -13.65
C THR A 7 10.81 -2.31 -12.58
N PRO A 8 10.79 -1.68 -11.40
CA PRO A 8 9.76 -1.95 -10.42
C PRO A 8 8.46 -1.24 -10.82
N GLU A 9 7.35 -1.96 -10.84
CA GLU A 9 6.03 -1.34 -10.94
C GLU A 9 5.79 -0.53 -9.66
N THR A 10 5.86 0.80 -9.80
CA THR A 10 5.62 1.75 -8.71
C THR A 10 4.28 2.43 -8.96
N PHE A 11 3.39 2.35 -7.98
CA PHE A 11 2.05 2.91 -8.00
C PHE A 11 1.95 4.04 -6.98
N SER A 12 1.24 5.11 -7.34
CA SER A 12 0.85 6.15 -6.39
C SER A 12 -0.62 5.96 -6.01
N VAL A 13 -0.89 5.56 -4.77
CA VAL A 13 -2.24 5.46 -4.22
C VAL A 13 -2.64 6.81 -3.64
N ARG A 14 -3.73 7.40 -4.14
CA ARG A 14 -4.24 8.70 -3.67
C ARG A 14 -5.50 8.47 -2.82
N ALA A 15 -5.48 8.98 -1.60
CA ALA A 15 -6.62 8.97 -0.70
C ALA A 15 -7.42 10.27 -0.82
N TYR A 16 -8.75 10.15 -0.84
CA TYR A 16 -9.69 11.26 -0.93
C TYR A 16 -10.73 11.13 0.18
N ASP A 17 -11.23 12.25 0.72
CA ASP A 17 -12.32 12.24 1.71
C ASP A 17 -13.68 11.89 1.10
N ARG A 18 -13.75 11.86 -0.24
CA ARG A 18 -14.96 11.55 -1.00
C ARG A 18 -14.68 10.47 -2.05
N PRO A 19 -15.64 9.58 -2.31
CA PRO A 19 -15.48 8.51 -3.30
C PRO A 19 -15.34 9.03 -4.73
N ASP A 20 -15.90 10.21 -5.04
CA ASP A 20 -15.81 10.88 -6.35
C ASP A 20 -14.61 11.84 -6.47
N GLY A 21 -13.67 11.76 -5.52
CA GLY A 21 -12.55 12.69 -5.41
C GLY A 21 -11.56 12.63 -6.57
N TYR A 22 -11.35 11.44 -7.14
CA TYR A 22 -10.48 11.28 -8.30
C TYR A 22 -11.08 11.92 -9.55
N GLU A 23 -12.33 11.60 -9.86
CA GLU A 23 -13.06 12.05 -11.05
C GLU A 23 -13.23 13.57 -11.04
N LYS A 24 -13.55 14.14 -9.87
CA LYS A 24 -13.72 15.58 -9.68
C LYS A 24 -12.42 16.33 -9.42
N ARG A 25 -11.27 15.64 -9.41
CA ARG A 25 -9.94 16.22 -9.15
C ARG A 25 -9.91 17.03 -7.85
N LEU A 26 -10.57 16.52 -6.81
CA LEU A 26 -10.56 17.15 -5.50
C LEU A 26 -9.15 17.10 -4.88
N PRO A 27 -8.86 17.95 -3.89
CA PRO A 27 -7.64 17.82 -3.09
C PRO A 27 -7.53 16.41 -2.51
N TYR A 28 -6.35 15.80 -2.64
CA TYR A 28 -6.06 14.53 -2.00
C TYR A 28 -5.75 14.77 -0.51
N ARG A 29 -6.24 13.87 0.36
CA ARG A 29 -5.89 13.84 1.78
C ARG A 29 -4.47 13.32 1.98
N ALA A 30 -4.13 12.29 1.22
CA ALA A 30 -2.81 11.67 1.26
C ALA A 30 -2.43 11.00 -0.06
N ILE A 31 -1.14 10.80 -0.25
CA ILE A 31 -0.57 9.98 -1.31
C ILE A 31 0.38 8.98 -0.67
N VAL A 32 0.22 7.70 -1.00
CA VAL A 32 1.14 6.63 -0.57
C VAL A 32 1.81 6.03 -1.79
N GLN A 33 3.14 5.95 -1.77
CA GLN A 33 3.92 5.30 -2.81
C GLN A 33 4.06 3.81 -2.51
N VAL A 34 3.62 2.98 -3.45
CA VAL A 34 3.63 1.52 -3.35
C VAL A 34 4.50 0.96 -4.46
N LYS A 35 5.45 0.11 -4.10
CA LYS A 35 6.34 -0.57 -5.05
C LYS A 35 6.06 -2.07 -5.02
N SER A 36 5.72 -2.67 -6.16
CA SER A 36 5.64 -4.12 -6.27
C SER A 36 7.05 -4.71 -6.30
N LEU A 37 7.33 -5.67 -5.42
CA LEU A 37 8.63 -6.36 -5.38
C LEU A 37 8.66 -7.60 -6.27
N ASP A 38 7.59 -8.39 -6.26
CA ASP A 38 7.48 -9.67 -6.99
C ASP A 38 6.05 -9.93 -7.52
N GLY A 39 5.21 -8.88 -7.61
CA GLY A 39 3.81 -9.00 -7.97
C GLY A 39 2.89 -9.45 -6.83
N LYS A 40 3.43 -9.88 -5.69
CA LYS A 40 2.67 -10.35 -4.51
C LYS A 40 3.00 -9.61 -3.23
N VAL A 41 4.16 -8.96 -3.16
CA VAL A 41 4.61 -8.17 -2.02
C VAL A 41 4.66 -6.70 -2.40
N ALA A 42 3.96 -5.88 -1.64
CA ALA A 42 3.94 -4.44 -1.76
C ALA A 42 4.91 -3.80 -0.76
N HIS A 43 5.84 -2.98 -1.22
CA HIS A 43 6.69 -2.15 -0.37
C HIS A 43 6.18 -0.71 -0.32
N LEU A 44 5.91 -0.20 0.87
CA LEU A 44 5.44 1.17 1.09
C LEU A 44 6.63 2.11 1.20
N GLY A 45 6.90 2.87 0.13
CA GLY A 45 8.10 3.70 -0.02
C GLY A 45 8.00 5.10 0.59
N GLY A 46 6.81 5.53 1.00
CA GLY A 46 6.60 6.83 1.63
C GLY A 46 5.17 7.33 1.51
N ALA A 47 4.85 8.31 2.33
CA ALA A 47 3.54 8.94 2.38
C ALA A 47 3.68 10.47 2.41
N ILE A 48 2.74 11.16 1.74
CA ILE A 48 2.59 12.61 1.75
C ILE A 48 1.17 12.91 2.24
N GLY A 49 1.01 13.88 3.14
CA GLY A 49 -0.29 14.24 3.72
C GLY A 49 -0.63 13.45 4.98
N THR A 50 -1.92 13.35 5.31
CA THR A 50 -2.39 12.73 6.56
C THR A 50 -2.71 11.25 6.33
N VAL A 51 -1.82 10.37 6.78
CA VAL A 51 -2.02 8.92 6.78
C VAL A 51 -2.21 8.41 8.20
N ASP A 52 -3.45 8.42 8.64
CA ASP A 52 -3.86 7.91 9.95
C ASP A 52 -4.21 6.41 9.88
N ARG A 53 -4.67 5.86 11.02
CA ARG A 53 -5.01 4.44 11.15
C ARG A 53 -6.10 4.01 10.15
N GLU A 54 -7.09 4.85 9.90
CA GLU A 54 -8.16 4.58 8.93
C GLU A 54 -7.60 4.49 7.51
N THR A 55 -6.78 5.48 7.12
CA THR A 55 -6.13 5.51 5.81
C THR A 55 -5.22 4.28 5.61
N TRP A 56 -4.47 3.88 6.64
CA TRP A 56 -3.67 2.66 6.59
C TRP A 56 -4.54 1.41 6.43
N GLY A 57 -5.64 1.30 7.18
CA GLY A 57 -6.57 0.17 7.07
C GLY A 57 -7.14 0.04 5.65
N ALA A 58 -7.65 1.14 5.09
CA ALA A 58 -8.19 1.18 3.74
C ALA A 58 -7.14 0.81 2.67
N LEU A 59 -5.89 1.28 2.84
CA LEU A 59 -4.80 0.92 1.93
C LEU A 59 -4.51 -0.59 1.96
N LEU A 60 -4.43 -1.21 3.15
CA LEU A 60 -4.16 -2.65 3.25
C LEU A 60 -5.29 -3.48 2.62
N VAL A 61 -6.54 -3.06 2.77
CA VAL A 61 -7.70 -3.68 2.10
C VAL A 61 -7.57 -3.56 0.58
N LEU A 62 -7.28 -2.36 0.06
CA LEU A 62 -7.07 -2.15 -1.37
C LEU A 62 -5.94 -3.04 -1.92
N LEU A 63 -4.81 -3.14 -1.21
CA LEU A 63 -3.70 -3.99 -1.64
C LEU A 63 -4.09 -5.46 -1.66
N ARG A 64 -4.84 -5.92 -0.66
CA ARG A 64 -5.39 -7.29 -0.64
C ARG A 64 -6.31 -7.55 -1.83
N GLU A 65 -7.23 -6.64 -2.14
CA GLU A 65 -8.12 -6.73 -3.30
C GLU A 65 -7.38 -6.74 -4.64
N LYS A 66 -6.21 -6.08 -4.70
CA LYS A 66 -5.32 -6.12 -5.85
C LYS A 66 -4.42 -7.37 -5.92
N GLY A 67 -4.59 -8.32 -4.99
CA GLY A 67 -3.90 -9.61 -4.98
C GLY A 67 -2.55 -9.60 -4.27
N PHE A 68 -2.19 -8.52 -3.56
CA PHE A 68 -1.00 -8.54 -2.70
C PHE A 68 -1.26 -9.41 -1.48
N THR A 69 -0.24 -10.18 -1.11
CA THR A 69 -0.25 -11.15 0.01
C THR A 69 0.55 -10.65 1.21
N ALA A 70 1.43 -9.67 1.01
CA ALA A 70 2.19 -9.06 2.08
C ALA A 70 2.53 -7.60 1.79
N VAL A 71 2.70 -6.84 2.87
CA VAL A 71 3.11 -5.44 2.83
C VAL A 71 4.37 -5.27 3.66
N MET A 72 5.38 -4.65 3.10
CA MET A 72 6.59 -4.24 3.79
C MET A 72 6.57 -2.73 3.99
N LEU A 73 6.79 -2.27 5.22
CA LEU A 73 6.96 -0.85 5.54
C LEU A 73 8.18 -0.60 6.41
N GLU A 74 8.85 0.52 6.18
CA GLU A 74 9.88 0.98 7.10
C GLU A 74 9.26 1.75 8.27
N ARG A 75 9.54 1.30 9.49
CA ARG A 75 9.13 1.97 10.72
C ARG A 75 10.29 2.01 11.69
N HIS A 76 10.71 3.22 12.07
CA HIS A 76 11.88 3.45 12.95
C HIS A 76 13.15 2.71 12.48
N LYS A 77 13.51 2.84 11.19
CA LYS A 77 14.67 2.17 10.57
C LYS A 77 14.63 0.64 10.59
N LYS A 78 13.47 0.05 10.89
CA LYS A 78 13.23 -1.39 10.81
C LYS A 78 12.16 -1.66 9.78
N ILE A 79 12.42 -2.65 8.94
CA ILE A 79 11.40 -3.16 8.03
C ILE A 79 10.45 -4.04 8.84
N LYS A 80 9.15 -3.74 8.73
CA LYS A 80 8.08 -4.60 9.23
C LYS A 80 7.33 -5.19 8.04
N THR A 81 7.01 -6.47 8.15
CA THR A 81 6.19 -7.19 7.18
C THR A 81 4.83 -7.48 7.82
N ILE A 82 3.77 -7.15 7.09
CA ILE A 82 2.38 -7.45 7.45
C ILE A 82 1.87 -8.46 6.42
N THR A 83 1.43 -9.63 6.87
CA THR A 83 0.74 -10.59 6.00
C THR A 83 -0.68 -10.10 5.75
N LEU A 84 -1.04 -9.93 4.48
CA LEU A 84 -2.42 -9.71 4.08
C LEU A 84 -3.03 -11.11 3.91
N GLY A 85 -3.89 -11.53 4.85
CA GLY A 85 -4.62 -12.79 4.71
C GLY A 85 -5.40 -12.87 3.40
N SER A 86 -5.90 -14.04 3.02
CA SER A 86 -6.79 -14.11 1.86
C SER A 86 -8.02 -13.23 2.09
N ALA A 87 -8.64 -12.74 1.02
CA ALA A 87 -9.89 -11.99 1.12
C ALA A 87 -11.00 -12.80 1.83
N ASP A 88 -10.86 -14.13 1.86
CA ASP A 88 -11.77 -15.09 2.51
C ASP A 88 -11.40 -15.44 3.97
N ALA A 89 -10.34 -14.85 4.52
CA ALA A 89 -9.94 -15.09 5.92
C ALA A 89 -10.48 -13.97 6.82
N ASP A 90 -11.33 -14.35 7.77
CA ASP A 90 -11.81 -13.48 8.86
C ASP A 90 -10.63 -12.81 9.60
N PRO A 91 -10.80 -11.56 10.08
CA PRO A 91 -9.74 -10.84 10.76
C PRO A 91 -9.36 -11.54 12.07
N VAL A 92 -8.21 -12.20 12.07
CA VAL A 92 -7.61 -12.77 13.28
C VAL A 92 -7.27 -11.63 14.24
N THR A 93 -7.90 -11.66 15.40
CA THR A 93 -7.63 -10.79 16.54
C THR A 93 -6.27 -11.18 17.15
N GLU A 94 -5.34 -10.22 17.25
CA GLU A 94 -4.06 -10.41 17.96
C GLU A 94 -4.32 -10.83 19.43
N SER A 95 -3.56 -11.82 19.90
CA SER A 95 -3.42 -12.21 21.31
C SER A 95 -2.26 -11.47 21.96
#